data_AF-A0A2N7IN74-F1
#
_entry.id   AF-A0A2N7IN74-F1
#
_cell.length_a   1.000
_cell.length_b   1.000
_cell.length_c   1.000
_cell.angle_alpha   90.00
_cell.angle_beta   90.00
_cell.angle_gamma   90.00
#
_symmetry.space_group_name_H-M   'P 1'
#
loop_
_entity.id
_entity.type
_entity.pdbx_description
1 polymer ?
#
loop_
_entity_poly.entity_id
_entity_poly.type
_entity_poly.pdbx_seq_one_letter_code
_entity_poly.pdbx_strand_id
1 'polypeptide(L)'
;MLADSASRKKLLPEKYLSYAATNAVKGLNPEVRVGEKTGGGAHITDFVLYPMPNTNLSKLNIEMKWNVKDFEKQSERFPHYDGELSQGFVVALKDDSYSPKFVGGNQIPTVYLCPEEFKKWFTKKSYGIVSQALANKTGSKPSRLSGEKFWVVCIVGASEAHYLHHGKPQDIWAFRDNNNPKNIMNILDGDYVVFVRFDHCEPGRAVYPYGVKPNTKFTKSRGGYLNNDQISWALNLIDIRKVNKGYHLNYTSKPPYHGFDEEWLETPEKSPEQKNYTQFITFNKPNGDHFEYNWNCPEGTKLYRELFTDEKTETVSFVNSVRASMNTRGDAVEISRSSFESILHLVGTL
;
A
#
# COMPACT_ATOMS: atom_id res chain seq x y z
N MET A 1 -10.34 -3.61 5.25
CA MET A 1 -10.28 -3.81 6.71
C MET A 1 -9.06 -4.66 7.00
N LEU A 2 -8.00 -4.05 7.53
CA LEU A 2 -6.79 -4.78 7.94
C LEU A 2 -7.18 -5.74 9.07
N ALA A 3 -6.76 -6.99 9.01
CA ALA A 3 -7.02 -7.95 10.09
C ALA A 3 -6.48 -7.41 11.43
N ASP A 4 -7.22 -7.58 12.52
CA ASP A 4 -6.73 -7.23 13.85
C ASP A 4 -5.53 -8.10 14.26
N SER A 5 -4.81 -7.71 15.32
CA SER A 5 -3.63 -8.43 15.79
C SER A 5 -3.95 -9.88 16.17
N ALA A 6 -5.15 -10.17 16.67
CA ALA A 6 -5.55 -11.51 17.11
C ALA A 6 -5.71 -12.47 15.92
N SER A 7 -6.36 -12.01 14.86
CA SER A 7 -6.51 -12.75 13.61
C SER A 7 -5.15 -12.99 12.94
N ARG A 8 -4.24 -12.02 12.99
CA ARG A 8 -2.88 -12.16 12.46
C ARG A 8 -2.01 -13.15 13.23
N LYS A 9 -2.18 -13.26 14.55
CA LYS A 9 -1.46 -14.26 15.36
C LYS A 9 -1.72 -15.67 14.86
N LYS A 10 -2.94 -15.97 14.41
CA LYS A 10 -3.30 -17.28 13.84
C LYS A 10 -2.54 -17.64 12.56
N LEU A 11 -1.89 -16.67 11.90
CA LEU A 11 -1.21 -16.84 10.61
C LEU A 11 0.31 -16.90 10.74
N LEU A 12 0.84 -17.04 11.96
CA LEU A 12 2.28 -17.02 12.23
C LEU A 12 2.69 -18.18 13.13
N PRO A 13 3.92 -18.69 12.99
CA PRO A 13 4.50 -19.61 13.95
C PRO A 13 4.72 -18.93 15.31
N GLU A 14 4.80 -19.74 16.38
CA GLU A 14 4.81 -19.28 17.77
C GLU A 14 5.88 -18.21 18.06
N LYS A 15 7.11 -18.43 17.57
CA LYS A 15 8.24 -17.50 17.69
C LYS A 15 7.96 -16.10 17.09
N TYR A 16 7.01 -16.00 16.17
CA TYR A 16 6.66 -14.77 15.44
C TYR A 16 5.35 -14.14 15.92
N LEU A 17 4.68 -14.69 16.95
CA LEU A 17 3.39 -14.16 17.43
C LEU A 17 3.48 -12.74 18.00
N SER A 18 4.61 -12.39 18.62
CA SER A 18 4.88 -11.01 19.09
C SER A 18 4.87 -10.02 17.92
N TYR A 19 5.20 -10.48 16.72
CA TYR A 19 5.24 -9.71 15.49
C TYR A 19 3.86 -9.59 14.81
N ALA A 20 2.79 -10.13 15.39
CA ALA A 20 1.43 -9.98 14.86
C ALA A 20 0.80 -8.59 15.10
N ALA A 21 1.49 -7.70 15.82
CA ALA A 21 0.97 -6.39 16.18
C ALA A 21 0.64 -5.51 14.96
N THR A 22 -0.44 -4.74 15.05
CA THR A 22 -0.96 -3.97 13.91
C THR A 22 -0.05 -2.83 13.45
N ASN A 23 0.82 -2.36 14.35
CA ASN A 23 1.82 -1.32 14.14
C ASN A 23 3.18 -1.85 13.64
N ALA A 24 3.34 -3.17 13.53
CA ALA A 24 4.50 -3.79 12.92
C ALA A 24 4.17 -4.10 11.46
N VAL A 25 4.87 -3.45 10.53
CA VAL A 25 4.73 -3.72 9.09
C VAL A 25 5.58 -4.92 8.74
N LYS A 26 5.01 -5.76 7.87
CA LYS A 26 5.57 -7.03 7.42
C LYS A 26 5.76 -6.93 5.92
N GLY A 27 6.96 -7.18 5.42
CA GLY A 27 7.13 -7.44 4.00
C GLY A 27 6.57 -8.83 3.70
N LEU A 28 5.46 -8.95 2.99
CA LEU A 28 5.00 -10.23 2.45
C LEU A 28 5.14 -10.20 0.93
N ASN A 29 6.21 -10.79 0.42
CA ASN A 29 6.52 -10.77 -1.01
C ASN A 29 6.10 -12.09 -1.65
N PRO A 30 5.19 -12.11 -2.64
CA PRO A 30 4.79 -13.34 -3.32
C PRO A 30 5.84 -13.83 -4.31
N GLU A 31 5.82 -15.14 -4.60
CA GLU A 31 6.53 -15.79 -5.72
C GLU A 31 8.03 -15.46 -5.80
N VAL A 32 8.73 -15.56 -4.67
CA VAL A 32 10.15 -15.18 -4.58
C VAL A 32 11.04 -16.36 -4.91
N ARG A 33 12.01 -16.16 -5.82
CA ARG A 33 13.14 -17.09 -5.97
C ARG A 33 14.05 -16.97 -4.75
N VAL A 34 14.13 -18.04 -3.95
CA VAL A 34 14.95 -18.07 -2.72
C VAL A 34 16.14 -19.02 -2.80
N GLY A 35 16.23 -19.82 -3.87
CA GLY A 35 17.39 -20.67 -4.11
C GLY A 35 17.26 -21.50 -5.39
N GLU A 36 18.02 -22.60 -5.42
CA GLU A 36 17.95 -23.62 -6.47
C GLU A 36 17.41 -24.93 -5.89
N LYS A 37 16.77 -25.73 -6.74
CA LYS A 37 16.30 -27.06 -6.35
C LYS A 37 17.45 -28.06 -6.46
N THR A 38 17.38 -29.12 -5.66
CA THR A 38 18.36 -30.22 -5.66
C THR A 38 18.52 -30.90 -7.03
N GLY A 39 17.48 -30.86 -7.88
CA GLY A 39 17.47 -31.40 -9.25
C GLY A 39 17.66 -30.35 -10.36
N GLY A 40 18.05 -29.13 -10.04
CA GLY A 40 18.19 -28.02 -10.98
C GLY A 40 16.94 -27.16 -11.12
N GLY A 41 17.14 -25.91 -11.57
CA GLY A 41 16.11 -24.89 -11.67
C GLY A 41 15.89 -24.09 -10.38
N ALA A 42 15.12 -23.00 -10.49
CA ALA A 42 14.86 -22.10 -9.37
C ALA A 42 13.85 -22.69 -8.38
N HIS A 43 14.16 -22.61 -7.08
CA HIS A 43 13.18 -22.81 -6.02
C HIS A 43 12.43 -21.49 -5.80
N ILE A 44 11.11 -21.52 -5.99
CA ILE A 44 10.20 -20.40 -5.83
C ILE A 44 9.23 -20.77 -4.71
N THR A 45 9.26 -19.97 -3.63
CA THR A 45 8.31 -20.09 -2.53
C THR A 45 7.07 -19.23 -2.82
N ASP A 46 5.91 -19.61 -2.28
CA ASP A 46 4.68 -18.87 -2.52
C ASP A 46 4.77 -17.46 -1.94
N PHE A 47 5.34 -17.32 -0.74
CA PHE A 47 5.62 -16.02 -0.13
C PHE A 47 6.89 -16.03 0.71
N VAL A 48 7.51 -14.86 0.86
CA VAL A 48 8.52 -14.61 1.89
C VAL A 48 8.01 -13.53 2.83
N LEU A 49 8.05 -13.82 4.13
CA LEU A 49 7.86 -12.87 5.20
C LEU A 49 9.21 -12.26 5.60
N TYR A 50 9.34 -10.95 5.46
CA TYR A 50 10.47 -10.14 5.90
C TYR A 50 10.10 -9.42 7.20
N PRO A 51 10.67 -9.84 8.35
CA PRO A 51 10.55 -9.09 9.59
C PRO A 51 11.24 -7.74 9.52
N MET A 52 10.85 -6.81 10.39
CA MET A 52 11.52 -5.51 10.52
C MET A 52 13.00 -5.71 10.94
N PRO A 53 13.93 -4.86 10.46
CA PRO A 53 15.35 -4.99 10.76
C PRO A 53 15.70 -5.03 12.26
N ASN A 54 14.89 -4.40 13.11
CA ASN A 54 15.12 -4.31 14.56
C ASN A 54 14.56 -5.50 15.37
N THR A 55 13.98 -6.51 14.73
CA THR A 55 13.32 -7.62 15.45
C THR A 55 14.24 -8.78 15.77
N ASN A 56 15.46 -8.83 15.20
CA ASN A 56 16.37 -10.00 15.25
C ASN A 56 15.71 -11.31 14.78
N LEU A 57 14.61 -11.24 14.02
CA LEU A 57 13.93 -12.38 13.44
C LEU A 57 14.44 -12.61 12.02
N SER A 58 14.59 -13.88 11.65
CA SER A 58 14.98 -14.27 10.30
C SER A 58 13.82 -14.10 9.32
N LYS A 59 14.13 -13.86 8.05
CA LYS A 59 13.13 -14.00 6.98
C LYS A 59 12.58 -15.44 6.94
N LEU A 60 11.30 -15.57 6.60
CA LEU A 60 10.62 -16.88 6.54
C LEU A 60 10.02 -17.11 5.16
N ASN A 61 10.36 -18.24 4.55
CA ASN A 61 9.63 -18.76 3.41
C ASN A 61 8.27 -19.31 3.89
N ILE A 62 7.24 -19.14 3.07
CA ILE A 62 5.89 -19.57 3.37
C ILE A 62 5.39 -20.38 2.18
N GLU A 63 5.04 -21.63 2.44
CA GLU A 63 4.37 -22.48 1.47
C GLU A 63 2.88 -22.58 1.83
N MET A 64 2.01 -22.36 0.85
CA MET A 64 0.57 -22.55 1.00
C MET A 64 0.13 -23.87 0.38
N LYS A 65 -0.47 -24.75 1.18
CA LYS A 65 -1.04 -26.02 0.72
C LYS A 65 -2.52 -26.14 1.06
N TRP A 66 -3.24 -26.97 0.31
CA TRP A 66 -4.58 -27.40 0.71
C TRP A 66 -4.50 -28.35 1.91
N ASN A 67 -3.64 -29.37 1.82
CA ASN A 67 -3.32 -30.29 2.90
C ASN A 67 -1.80 -30.36 3.09
N VAL A 68 -1.36 -30.48 4.32
CA VAL A 68 0.06 -30.60 4.67
C VAL A 68 0.76 -31.79 3.99
N LYS A 69 0.04 -32.88 3.70
CA LYS A 69 0.55 -34.05 2.95
C LYS A 69 1.04 -33.71 1.54
N ASP A 70 0.56 -32.63 0.94
CA ASP A 70 1.04 -32.20 -0.38
C ASP A 70 2.42 -31.53 -0.31
N PHE A 71 2.79 -30.99 0.86
CA PHE A 71 4.16 -30.55 1.10
C PHE A 71 5.09 -31.75 1.32
N GLU A 72 4.64 -32.77 2.06
CA GLU A 72 5.44 -33.98 2.34
C GLU A 72 5.87 -34.73 1.08
N LYS A 73 5.06 -34.69 0.02
CA LYS A 73 5.38 -35.27 -1.29
C LYS A 73 6.51 -34.54 -2.02
N GLN A 74 6.89 -33.34 -1.56
CA GLN A 74 7.86 -32.44 -2.20
C GLN A 74 9.13 -32.37 -1.36
N SER A 75 9.80 -33.51 -1.20
CA SER A 75 11.00 -33.65 -0.36
C SER A 75 12.12 -32.68 -0.74
N GLU A 76 12.19 -32.27 -2.02
CA GLU A 76 13.17 -31.31 -2.52
C GLU A 76 13.00 -29.90 -1.94
N ARG A 77 11.85 -29.60 -1.34
CA ARG A 77 11.59 -28.29 -0.73
C ARG A 77 12.09 -28.20 0.70
N PHE A 78 12.21 -29.30 1.44
CA PHE A 78 12.48 -29.31 2.88
C PHE A 78 13.67 -28.44 3.31
N PRO A 79 14.84 -28.50 2.63
CA PRO A 79 16.01 -27.67 2.99
C PRO A 79 15.74 -26.16 3.00
N HIS A 80 14.76 -25.70 2.23
CA HIS A 80 14.38 -24.29 2.14
C HIS A 80 13.45 -23.84 3.28
N TYR A 81 12.98 -24.75 4.14
CA TYR A 81 12.01 -24.45 5.20
C TYR A 81 12.48 -24.90 6.59
N ASP A 82 13.30 -25.95 6.68
CA ASP A 82 13.79 -26.48 7.95
C ASP A 82 15.01 -25.75 8.54
N GLY A 83 15.60 -24.82 7.78
CA GLY A 83 16.77 -24.04 8.19
C GLY A 83 18.09 -24.51 7.61
N GLU A 84 18.15 -25.56 6.79
CA GLU A 84 19.39 -26.00 6.13
C GLU A 84 19.91 -24.95 5.13
N LEU A 85 19.04 -24.49 4.22
CA LEU A 85 19.31 -23.40 3.27
C LEU A 85 18.61 -22.11 3.69
N SER A 86 17.36 -22.23 4.14
CA SER A 86 16.56 -21.12 4.63
C SER A 86 15.49 -21.60 5.61
N GLN A 87 14.93 -20.67 6.38
CA GLN A 87 13.87 -20.96 7.34
C GLN A 87 12.52 -20.67 6.74
N GLY A 88 11.49 -21.42 7.15
CA GLY A 88 10.13 -21.18 6.72
C GLY A 88 9.09 -21.97 7.50
N PHE A 89 7.84 -21.89 7.07
CA PHE A 89 6.74 -22.66 7.61
C PHE A 89 5.68 -22.95 6.55
N VAL A 90 4.82 -23.93 6.83
CA VAL A 90 3.72 -24.33 5.95
C VAL A 90 2.41 -23.75 6.48
N VAL A 91 1.60 -23.19 5.58
CA VAL A 91 0.21 -22.83 5.84
C VAL A 91 -0.69 -23.84 5.13
N ALA A 92 -1.58 -24.48 5.88
CA ALA A 92 -2.52 -25.47 5.33
C ALA A 92 -3.96 -25.23 5.83
N LEU A 93 -4.96 -25.81 5.16
CA LEU A 93 -6.30 -25.89 5.76
C LEU A 93 -6.29 -26.96 6.85
N LYS A 94 -6.98 -26.69 7.96
CA LYS A 94 -7.14 -27.67 9.04
C LYS A 94 -7.91 -28.89 8.54
N ASP A 95 -7.34 -30.07 8.76
CA ASP A 95 -7.96 -31.38 8.51
C ASP A 95 -8.14 -32.09 9.85
N ASP A 96 -9.38 -32.49 10.16
CA ASP A 96 -9.72 -33.14 11.44
C ASP A 96 -8.98 -34.46 11.65
N SER A 97 -8.61 -35.14 10.56
CA SER A 97 -7.91 -36.42 10.61
C SER A 97 -6.39 -36.27 10.72
N TYR A 98 -5.83 -35.17 10.23
CA TYR A 98 -4.38 -35.00 10.13
C TYR A 98 -3.96 -33.53 10.09
N SER A 99 -3.65 -32.97 11.26
CA SER A 99 -3.13 -31.60 11.42
C SER A 99 -1.94 -31.56 12.39
N PRO A 100 -0.78 -32.16 12.04
CA PRO A 100 0.41 -32.12 12.90
C PRO A 100 0.92 -30.69 13.09
N LYS A 101 1.48 -30.38 14.27
CA LYS A 101 2.08 -29.06 14.54
C LYS A 101 3.32 -28.77 13.70
N PHE A 102 4.00 -29.83 13.25
CA PHE A 102 5.25 -29.77 12.49
C PHE A 102 5.27 -30.83 11.39
N VAL A 103 6.07 -30.61 10.35
CA VAL A 103 6.26 -31.52 9.21
C VAL A 103 7.72 -31.91 9.07
N GLY A 104 7.96 -33.17 8.72
CA GLY A 104 9.30 -33.73 8.56
C GLY A 104 10.03 -33.97 9.87
N GLY A 105 11.15 -34.71 9.77
CA GLY A 105 12.04 -34.96 10.91
C GLY A 105 12.66 -33.68 11.49
N ASN A 106 12.81 -32.64 10.68
CA ASN A 106 13.42 -31.37 11.06
C ASN A 106 12.43 -30.35 11.67
N GLN A 107 11.19 -30.78 11.96
CA GLN A 107 10.17 -30.00 12.66
C GLN A 107 9.81 -28.65 12.00
N ILE A 108 9.51 -28.65 10.69
CA ILE A 108 9.05 -27.45 9.99
C ILE A 108 7.68 -27.03 10.56
N PRO A 109 7.49 -25.80 11.08
CA PRO A 109 6.23 -25.39 11.69
C PRO A 109 5.05 -25.43 10.71
N THR A 110 3.86 -25.78 11.19
CA THR A 110 2.62 -25.72 10.41
C THR A 110 1.59 -24.81 11.06
N VAL A 111 1.00 -23.95 10.25
CA VAL A 111 -0.07 -23.03 10.64
C VAL A 111 -1.34 -23.41 9.90
N TYR A 112 -2.43 -23.65 10.64
CA TYR A 112 -3.69 -24.09 10.04
C TYR A 112 -4.72 -22.96 9.95
N LEU A 113 -5.27 -22.79 8.76
CA LEU A 113 -6.46 -21.97 8.53
C LEU A 113 -7.70 -22.79 8.88
N CYS A 114 -8.64 -22.17 9.60
CA CYS A 114 -9.95 -22.77 9.82
C CYS A 114 -10.72 -22.82 8.48
N PRO A 115 -11.22 -24.00 8.04
CA PRO A 115 -11.92 -24.13 6.77
C PRO A 115 -13.13 -23.20 6.63
N GLU A 116 -13.93 -23.03 7.69
CA GLU A 116 -15.10 -22.16 7.67
C GLU A 116 -14.73 -20.67 7.62
N GLU A 117 -13.67 -20.26 8.35
CA GLU A 117 -13.15 -18.89 8.26
C GLU A 117 -12.62 -18.60 6.85
N PHE A 118 -11.87 -19.54 6.28
CA PHE A 118 -11.33 -19.43 4.92
C PHE A 118 -12.45 -19.38 3.88
N LYS A 119 -13.46 -20.25 3.97
CA LYS A 119 -14.63 -20.26 3.08
C LYS A 119 -15.37 -18.93 3.13
N LYS A 120 -15.64 -18.40 4.33
CA LYS A 120 -16.29 -17.10 4.51
C LYS A 120 -15.47 -15.95 3.93
N TRP A 121 -14.14 -15.99 4.09
CA TRP A 121 -13.24 -15.01 3.49
C TRP A 121 -13.23 -15.13 1.97
N PHE A 122 -13.06 -16.34 1.43
CA PHE A 122 -12.97 -16.61 0.00
C PHE A 122 -14.26 -16.22 -0.70
N THR A 123 -15.44 -16.57 -0.19
CA THR A 123 -16.72 -16.16 -0.77
C THR A 123 -16.85 -14.64 -0.89
N LYS A 124 -16.28 -13.87 0.03
CA LYS A 124 -16.27 -12.40 -0.02
C LYS A 124 -15.24 -11.81 -1.00
N LYS A 125 -14.26 -12.60 -1.43
CA LYS A 125 -13.09 -12.14 -2.20
C LYS A 125 -12.93 -12.84 -3.55
N SER A 126 -13.64 -13.94 -3.78
CA SER A 126 -13.50 -14.84 -4.92
C SER A 126 -13.65 -14.10 -6.24
N TYR A 127 -14.64 -13.22 -6.37
CA TYR A 127 -14.81 -12.41 -7.57
C TYR A 127 -13.56 -11.58 -7.88
N GLY A 128 -13.00 -10.88 -6.89
CA GLY A 128 -11.78 -10.08 -7.08
C GLY A 128 -10.57 -10.94 -7.42
N ILE A 129 -10.42 -12.10 -6.76
CA ILE A 129 -9.34 -13.06 -7.03
C ILE A 129 -9.44 -13.61 -8.47
N VAL A 130 -10.62 -14.08 -8.86
CA VAL A 130 -10.88 -14.65 -10.18
C VAL A 130 -10.75 -13.58 -11.26
N SER A 131 -11.29 -12.39 -11.03
CA SER A 131 -11.18 -11.24 -11.94
C SER A 131 -9.71 -10.87 -12.17
N GLN A 132 -8.89 -10.80 -11.10
CA GLN A 132 -7.46 -10.55 -11.21
C GLN A 132 -6.72 -11.66 -11.97
N ALA A 133 -6.99 -12.92 -11.66
CA ALA A 133 -6.35 -14.05 -12.32
C ALA A 133 -6.70 -14.10 -13.81
N LEU A 134 -7.96 -13.84 -14.17
CA LEU A 134 -8.41 -13.75 -15.56
C LEU A 134 -7.75 -12.57 -16.26
N ALA A 135 -7.79 -11.38 -15.66
CA ALA A 135 -7.14 -10.18 -16.16
C ALA A 135 -5.66 -10.39 -16.51
N ASN A 136 -4.90 -11.00 -15.61
CA ASN A 136 -3.49 -11.33 -15.83
C ASN A 136 -3.30 -12.28 -17.02
N LYS A 137 -4.22 -13.24 -17.20
CA LYS A 137 -4.14 -14.24 -18.28
C LYS A 137 -4.59 -13.69 -19.64
N THR A 138 -5.56 -12.79 -19.66
CA THR A 138 -6.14 -12.21 -20.89
C THR A 138 -5.53 -10.87 -21.27
N GLY A 139 -4.71 -10.27 -20.40
CA GLY A 139 -4.19 -8.92 -20.58
C GLY A 139 -5.27 -7.83 -20.46
N SER A 140 -6.47 -8.17 -19.96
CA SER A 140 -7.55 -7.21 -19.74
C SER A 140 -7.52 -6.68 -18.32
N LYS A 141 -8.07 -5.49 -18.06
CA LYS A 141 -8.11 -4.92 -16.70
C LYS A 141 -9.07 -5.74 -15.80
N PRO A 142 -8.70 -5.99 -14.53
CA PRO A 142 -9.60 -6.68 -13.61
C PRO A 142 -10.82 -5.81 -13.31
N SER A 143 -12.02 -6.35 -13.54
CA SER A 143 -13.25 -5.68 -13.11
C SER A 143 -13.35 -5.75 -11.59
N ARG A 144 -13.47 -4.60 -10.93
CA ARG A 144 -13.74 -4.49 -9.50
C ARG A 144 -15.25 -4.38 -9.32
N LEU A 145 -15.85 -5.21 -8.45
CA LEU A 145 -17.28 -5.12 -8.11
C LEU A 145 -17.68 -3.71 -7.63
N SER A 146 -16.76 -3.01 -6.96
CA SER A 146 -16.97 -1.64 -6.48
C SER A 146 -16.69 -0.55 -7.52
N GLY A 147 -16.21 -0.91 -8.71
CA GLY A 147 -15.61 0.03 -9.65
C GLY A 147 -14.25 0.57 -9.20
N GLU A 148 -13.69 1.46 -10.03
CA GLU A 148 -12.49 2.24 -9.74
C GLU A 148 -12.70 3.11 -8.49
N LYS A 149 -11.66 3.28 -7.68
CA LYS A 149 -11.67 4.16 -6.51
C LYS A 149 -10.79 5.37 -6.73
N PHE A 150 -11.07 6.41 -5.95
CA PHE A 150 -10.39 7.69 -6.02
C PHE A 150 -9.74 7.98 -4.67
N TRP A 151 -8.48 8.37 -4.71
CA TRP A 151 -7.65 8.57 -3.52
C TRP A 151 -7.06 9.97 -3.55
N VAL A 152 -6.95 10.62 -2.39
CA VAL A 152 -6.21 11.87 -2.24
C VAL A 152 -5.03 11.68 -1.31
N VAL A 153 -3.91 12.31 -1.67
CA VAL A 153 -2.63 12.23 -0.97
C VAL A 153 -2.08 13.64 -0.85
N CYS A 154 -1.91 14.11 0.38
CA CYS A 154 -1.21 15.36 0.65
C CYS A 154 0.29 15.10 0.78
N ILE A 155 1.08 15.59 -0.18
CA ILE A 155 2.54 15.50 -0.15
C ILE A 155 3.13 16.72 0.55
N VAL A 156 3.94 16.48 1.59
CA VAL A 156 4.54 17.52 2.44
C VAL A 156 5.97 17.18 2.84
N GLY A 157 6.81 18.20 3.01
CA GLY A 157 8.19 18.06 3.50
C GLY A 157 9.02 17.10 2.63
N ALA A 158 9.72 16.14 3.24
CA ALA A 158 10.57 15.20 2.51
C ALA A 158 9.82 14.33 1.48
N SER A 159 8.52 14.07 1.69
CA SER A 159 7.71 13.31 0.73
C SER A 159 7.42 14.08 -0.56
N GLU A 160 7.38 15.42 -0.49
CA GLU A 160 7.18 16.29 -1.64
C GLU A 160 8.40 16.23 -2.58
N ALA A 161 9.58 16.57 -2.07
CA ALA A 161 10.81 16.58 -2.86
C ALA A 161 11.06 15.21 -3.51
N HIS A 162 10.83 14.13 -2.76
CA HIS A 162 11.00 12.79 -3.28
C HIS A 162 10.01 12.46 -4.41
N TYR A 163 8.73 12.81 -4.23
CA TYR A 163 7.74 12.62 -5.27
C TYR A 163 8.07 13.46 -6.51
N LEU A 164 8.41 14.74 -6.36
CA LEU A 164 8.67 15.62 -7.51
C LEU A 164 9.92 15.24 -8.31
N HIS A 165 11.00 14.86 -7.65
CA HIS A 165 12.29 14.62 -8.30
C HIS A 165 12.51 13.16 -8.75
N HIS A 166 11.93 12.18 -8.05
CA HIS A 166 12.14 10.76 -8.35
C HIS A 166 10.85 10.07 -8.79
N GLY A 167 9.74 10.32 -8.08
CA GLY A 167 8.46 9.67 -8.32
C GLY A 167 7.79 10.06 -9.63
N LYS A 168 7.41 11.33 -9.73
CA LYS A 168 6.67 11.93 -10.84
C LYS A 168 7.33 11.69 -12.20
N PRO A 169 8.67 11.84 -12.37
CA PRO A 169 9.32 11.60 -13.67
C PRO A 169 9.33 10.13 -14.10
N GLN A 170 9.21 9.20 -13.15
CA GLN A 170 9.25 7.76 -13.41
C GLN A 170 7.87 7.11 -13.31
N ASP A 171 6.80 7.89 -13.15
CA ASP A 171 5.43 7.42 -12.93
C ASP A 171 5.31 6.44 -11.76
N ILE A 172 6.05 6.71 -10.67
CA ILE A 172 6.11 5.86 -9.48
C ILE A 172 5.83 6.67 -8.22
N TRP A 173 5.13 6.05 -7.28
CA TRP A 173 5.10 6.50 -5.90
C TRP A 173 5.73 5.44 -5.01
N ALA A 174 6.92 5.76 -4.50
CA ALA A 174 7.71 4.87 -3.65
C ALA A 174 7.65 5.32 -2.19
N PHE A 175 7.63 4.35 -1.30
CA PHE A 175 7.60 4.57 0.13
C PHE A 175 8.82 3.93 0.76
N ARG A 176 9.38 4.66 1.72
CA ARG A 176 10.28 4.01 2.67
C ARG A 176 9.52 2.93 3.42
N ASP A 177 10.22 1.98 4.02
CA ASP A 177 9.58 0.94 4.84
C ASP A 177 8.80 1.62 6.00
N ASN A 178 7.55 1.97 5.71
CA ASN A 178 6.76 2.88 6.51
C ASN A 178 5.99 2.02 7.47
N ASN A 179 6.03 2.37 8.75
CA ASN A 179 5.45 1.56 9.82
C ASN A 179 3.91 1.48 9.79
N ASN A 180 3.18 2.21 8.92
CA ASN A 180 1.71 2.20 8.87
C ASN A 180 1.06 2.69 7.53
N PRO A 181 1.25 2.06 6.36
CA PRO A 181 0.55 2.45 5.13
C PRO A 181 -0.87 1.85 5.10
N LYS A 182 -1.78 2.30 5.97
CA LYS A 182 -3.06 1.60 6.18
C LYS A 182 -3.97 1.67 4.96
N ASN A 183 -4.06 2.85 4.34
CA ASN A 183 -4.97 3.06 3.21
C ASN A 183 -4.28 2.82 1.87
N ILE A 184 -3.00 3.17 1.74
CA ILE A 184 -2.19 2.96 0.53
C ILE A 184 -2.25 1.51 0.02
N MET A 185 -2.22 0.51 0.93
CA MET A 185 -2.33 -0.91 0.55
C MET A 185 -3.67 -1.30 -0.12
N ASN A 186 -4.70 -0.45 -0.04
CA ASN A 186 -6.00 -0.71 -0.68
C ASN A 186 -6.11 -0.10 -2.08
N ILE A 187 -5.10 0.66 -2.50
CA ILE A 187 -4.98 1.20 -3.85
C ILE A 187 -4.61 0.06 -4.79
N LEU A 188 -5.47 -0.18 -5.79
CA LEU A 188 -5.29 -1.23 -6.79
C LEU A 188 -5.11 -0.64 -8.19
N ASP A 189 -4.73 -1.50 -9.14
CA ASP A 189 -4.76 -1.17 -10.57
C ASP A 189 -6.13 -0.61 -10.98
N GLY A 190 -6.12 0.45 -11.78
CA GLY A 190 -7.29 1.17 -12.27
C GLY A 190 -7.81 2.28 -11.35
N ASP A 191 -7.39 2.34 -10.08
CA ASP A 191 -7.73 3.45 -9.20
C ASP A 191 -7.03 4.76 -9.64
N TYR A 192 -7.50 5.91 -9.13
CA TYR A 192 -6.86 7.21 -9.35
C TYR A 192 -6.33 7.78 -8.06
N VAL A 193 -5.14 8.39 -8.13
CA VAL A 193 -4.52 9.09 -7.01
C VAL A 193 -4.36 10.56 -7.35
N VAL A 194 -4.92 11.43 -6.51
CA VAL A 194 -4.80 12.89 -6.54
C VAL A 194 -3.72 13.28 -5.54
N PHE A 195 -2.54 13.62 -6.04
CA PHE A 195 -1.48 14.23 -5.26
C PHE A 195 -1.74 15.72 -5.12
N VAL A 196 -1.70 16.24 -3.89
CA VAL A 196 -1.89 17.67 -3.62
C VAL A 196 -0.71 18.22 -2.82
N ARG A 197 -0.30 19.44 -3.15
CA ARG A 197 0.69 20.21 -2.40
C ARG A 197 0.14 21.59 -2.07
N PHE A 198 0.43 22.04 -0.84
CA PHE A 198 0.15 23.40 -0.41
C PHE A 198 1.26 24.36 -0.82
N ASP A 199 0.87 25.53 -1.31
CA ASP A 199 1.72 26.72 -1.39
C ASP A 199 2.03 27.27 0.01
N HIS A 200 0.97 27.39 0.82
CA HIS A 200 1.02 27.78 2.21
C HIS A 200 -0.20 27.19 2.93
N CYS A 201 -0.10 27.05 4.26
CA CYS A 201 -1.20 26.62 5.11
C CYS A 201 -1.03 27.22 6.51
N GLU A 202 -1.94 28.11 6.88
CA GLU A 202 -1.86 28.91 8.09
C GLU A 202 -3.24 29.07 8.75
N PRO A 203 -3.33 29.00 10.09
CA PRO A 203 -2.27 28.66 11.04
C PRO A 203 -2.00 27.15 11.09
N GLY A 204 -0.72 26.77 10.95
CA GLY A 204 -0.29 25.39 11.08
C GLY A 204 -0.97 24.45 10.07
N ARG A 205 -1.68 23.42 10.55
CA ARG A 205 -2.36 22.41 9.71
C ARG A 205 -3.86 22.68 9.53
N ALA A 206 -4.25 23.96 9.50
CA ALA A 206 -5.65 24.40 9.44
C ALA A 206 -6.24 24.30 8.02
N VAL A 207 -6.44 23.09 7.52
CA VAL A 207 -7.07 22.85 6.22
C VAL A 207 -8.58 22.67 6.40
N TYR A 208 -9.35 23.73 6.16
CA TYR A 208 -10.81 23.76 6.24
C TYR A 208 -11.41 24.42 5.00
N PRO A 209 -12.62 24.01 4.54
CA PRO A 209 -13.28 24.66 3.42
C PRO A 209 -13.54 26.14 3.72
N TYR A 210 -13.70 26.96 2.68
CA TYR A 210 -14.06 28.36 2.83
C TYR A 210 -15.51 28.49 3.29
N GLY A 211 -15.72 29.12 4.46
CA GLY A 211 -17.06 29.42 4.94
C GLY A 211 -17.67 30.57 4.15
N VAL A 212 -18.74 30.32 3.39
CA VAL A 212 -19.41 31.40 2.63
C VAL A 212 -20.09 32.39 3.58
N LYS A 213 -20.47 31.94 4.78
CA LYS A 213 -21.02 32.79 5.83
C LYS A 213 -19.91 33.46 6.64
N PRO A 214 -19.97 34.78 6.90
CA PRO A 214 -18.92 35.52 7.62
C PRO A 214 -18.61 34.97 9.02
N ASN A 215 -19.61 34.42 9.70
CA ASN A 215 -19.48 33.91 11.07
C ASN A 215 -19.20 32.40 11.14
N THR A 216 -18.81 31.75 10.03
CA THR A 216 -18.46 30.32 10.03
C THR A 216 -17.25 30.08 10.95
N LYS A 217 -17.38 29.08 11.82
CA LYS A 217 -16.36 28.65 12.78
C LYS A 217 -16.00 27.19 12.57
N PHE A 218 -14.72 26.88 12.70
CA PHE A 218 -14.17 25.55 12.52
C PHE A 218 -13.54 25.04 13.81
N THR A 219 -13.95 23.86 14.26
CA THR A 219 -13.43 23.24 15.48
C THR A 219 -11.98 22.81 15.32
N LYS A 220 -11.11 23.26 16.23
CA LYS A 220 -9.70 22.81 16.29
C LYS A 220 -9.62 21.40 16.86
N SER A 221 -8.62 20.64 16.42
CA SER A 221 -8.34 19.29 16.94
C SER A 221 -7.92 19.24 18.43
N ARG A 222 -7.48 20.36 19.02
CA ARG A 222 -7.12 20.46 20.45
C ARG A 222 -8.11 21.30 21.27
N GLY A 223 -9.34 21.47 20.79
CA GLY A 223 -10.36 22.30 21.42
C GLY A 223 -10.31 23.77 21.00
N GLY A 224 -11.46 24.44 21.06
CA GLY A 224 -11.65 25.82 20.57
C GLY A 224 -11.99 25.89 19.07
N TYR A 225 -12.03 27.11 18.55
CA TYR A 225 -12.47 27.41 17.18
C TYR A 225 -11.46 28.29 16.43
N LEU A 226 -11.46 28.16 15.11
CA LEU A 226 -10.91 29.13 14.16
C LEU A 226 -12.07 29.79 13.43
N ASN A 227 -12.03 31.12 13.34
CA ASN A 227 -12.94 31.86 12.48
C ASN A 227 -12.50 31.74 11.02
N ASN A 228 -13.42 32.03 10.09
CA ASN A 228 -13.18 31.89 8.67
C ASN A 228 -12.00 32.74 8.15
N ASP A 229 -11.87 33.96 8.62
CA ASP A 229 -10.83 34.96 8.28
C ASP A 229 -9.44 34.60 8.83
N GLN A 230 -9.39 33.71 9.83
CA GLN A 230 -8.13 33.28 10.45
C GLN A 230 -7.44 32.15 9.69
N ILE A 231 -8.03 31.62 8.63
CA ILE A 231 -7.52 30.43 7.93
C ILE A 231 -7.15 30.81 6.49
N SER A 232 -5.88 30.67 6.16
CA SER A 232 -5.33 30.87 4.81
C SER A 232 -4.60 29.64 4.35
N TRP A 233 -4.99 29.08 3.22
CA TRP A 233 -4.21 28.06 2.53
C TRP A 233 -4.48 28.15 1.02
N ALA A 234 -3.51 27.71 0.23
CA ALA A 234 -3.66 27.57 -1.20
C ALA A 234 -2.91 26.32 -1.68
N LEU A 235 -3.43 25.67 -2.72
CA LEU A 235 -2.73 24.58 -3.40
C LEU A 235 -1.94 25.14 -4.59
N ASN A 236 -0.72 24.66 -4.80
CA ASN A 236 0.10 24.97 -5.98
C ASN A 236 0.57 23.70 -6.70
N LEU A 237 -0.10 22.57 -6.43
CA LEU A 237 -0.01 21.34 -7.19
C LEU A 237 -1.24 20.49 -6.93
N ILE A 238 -1.84 20.00 -8.02
CA ILE A 238 -2.80 18.90 -8.07
C ILE A 238 -2.36 18.01 -9.25
N ASP A 239 -1.86 16.80 -8.96
CA ASP A 239 -1.45 15.83 -9.98
C ASP A 239 -2.36 14.60 -9.85
N ILE A 240 -3.09 14.27 -10.91
CA ILE A 240 -4.06 13.17 -10.93
C ILE A 240 -3.51 12.08 -11.85
N ARG A 241 -3.23 10.91 -11.26
CA ARG A 241 -2.59 9.78 -11.94
C ARG A 241 -3.44 8.52 -11.85
N LYS A 242 -3.56 7.80 -12.96
CA LYS A 242 -4.19 6.47 -12.96
C LYS A 242 -3.20 5.40 -12.56
N VAL A 243 -3.58 4.56 -11.62
CA VAL A 243 -2.75 3.45 -11.14
C VAL A 243 -2.67 2.39 -12.22
N ASN A 244 -1.43 1.97 -12.52
CA ASN A 244 -1.09 0.84 -13.38
C ASN A 244 -0.88 -0.42 -12.54
N LYS A 245 -0.12 -0.28 -11.44
CA LYS A 245 0.08 -1.36 -10.48
C LYS A 245 -0.13 -0.81 -9.09
N GLY A 246 -1.09 -1.41 -8.38
CA GLY A 246 -1.35 -1.11 -6.97
C GLY A 246 -0.14 -1.41 -6.06
N TYR A 247 -0.38 -1.31 -4.76
CA TYR A 247 0.67 -1.54 -3.76
C TYR A 247 1.40 -2.88 -3.97
N HIS A 248 2.71 -2.81 -4.09
CA HIS A 248 3.57 -3.99 -4.17
C HIS A 248 4.91 -3.74 -3.47
N LEU A 249 5.62 -4.82 -3.19
CA LEU A 249 6.87 -4.81 -2.45
C LEU A 249 8.06 -5.18 -3.33
N ASN A 250 9.25 -4.67 -3.02
CA ASN A 250 10.50 -5.14 -3.60
C ASN A 250 11.59 -5.41 -2.56
N TYR A 251 11.52 -6.60 -1.96
CA TYR A 251 12.56 -7.15 -1.10
C TYR A 251 13.53 -8.09 -1.85
N THR A 252 13.75 -7.85 -3.15
CA THR A 252 14.80 -8.56 -3.91
C THR A 252 16.11 -7.78 -3.89
N SER A 253 17.25 -8.40 -4.22
CA SER A 253 18.52 -7.68 -4.38
C SER A 253 18.60 -6.82 -5.65
N LYS A 254 17.55 -6.84 -6.50
CA LYS A 254 17.49 -6.05 -7.72
C LYS A 254 16.69 -4.76 -7.50
N PRO A 255 17.15 -3.61 -8.01
CA PRO A 255 16.34 -2.39 -8.01
C PRO A 255 15.13 -2.62 -8.93
N PRO A 256 13.91 -2.25 -8.50
CA PRO A 256 12.74 -2.43 -9.34
C PRO A 256 12.64 -1.31 -10.38
N TYR A 257 13.16 -0.14 -10.04
CA TYR A 257 13.06 1.12 -10.77
C TYR A 257 14.35 1.92 -10.56
N HIS A 258 14.81 2.61 -11.60
CA HIS A 258 15.98 3.48 -11.56
C HIS A 258 15.70 4.75 -10.75
N GLY A 259 16.71 5.35 -10.11
CA GLY A 259 16.56 6.60 -9.37
C GLY A 259 16.05 6.43 -7.93
N PHE A 260 15.76 5.20 -7.51
CA PHE A 260 15.43 4.85 -6.13
C PHE A 260 16.51 3.93 -5.57
N ASP A 261 16.93 4.20 -4.33
CA ASP A 261 17.93 3.39 -3.61
C ASP A 261 19.34 3.39 -4.23
N GLU A 262 19.74 4.45 -4.96
CA GLU A 262 21.07 4.55 -5.57
C GLU A 262 22.20 4.46 -4.53
N GLU A 263 22.07 5.14 -3.38
CA GLU A 263 23.03 5.03 -2.26
C GLU A 263 23.16 3.59 -1.74
N TRP A 264 22.05 2.83 -1.68
CA TRP A 264 22.06 1.43 -1.27
C TRP A 264 22.70 0.54 -2.35
N LEU A 265 22.60 0.89 -3.63
CA LEU A 265 23.30 0.17 -4.70
C LEU A 265 24.83 0.30 -4.60
N GLU A 266 25.33 1.29 -3.87
CA GLU A 266 26.76 1.52 -3.66
C GLU A 266 27.29 0.81 -2.40
N THR A 267 26.43 0.22 -1.56
CA THR A 267 26.90 -0.46 -0.35
C THR A 267 27.61 -1.78 -0.68
N PRO A 268 28.68 -2.15 0.06
CA PRO A 268 29.40 -3.41 -0.16
C PRO A 268 28.54 -4.64 0.12
N GLU A 269 27.72 -4.57 1.17
CA GLU A 269 26.73 -5.59 1.52
C GLU A 269 25.34 -5.06 1.16
N LYS A 270 24.65 -5.79 0.29
CA LYS A 270 23.32 -5.44 -0.22
C LYS A 270 22.29 -6.38 0.36
N SER A 271 21.69 -5.98 1.48
CA SER A 271 20.53 -6.68 2.04
C SER A 271 19.23 -5.97 1.65
N PRO A 272 18.17 -6.66 1.22
CA PRO A 272 16.87 -6.05 0.96
C PRO A 272 16.30 -5.23 2.13
N GLU A 273 16.68 -5.59 3.35
CA GLU A 273 16.29 -4.95 4.61
C GLU A 273 16.95 -3.57 4.82
N GLN A 274 18.01 -3.26 4.06
CA GLN A 274 18.73 -1.99 4.11
C GLN A 274 18.26 -0.99 3.05
N LYS A 275 17.34 -1.39 2.17
CA LYS A 275 16.80 -0.49 1.14
C LYS A 275 16.06 0.67 1.79
N ASN A 276 16.25 1.86 1.24
CA ASN A 276 15.45 3.00 1.66
C ASN A 276 14.01 2.83 1.18
N TYR A 277 13.76 2.27 -0.01
CA TYR A 277 12.43 2.07 -0.59
C TYR A 277 12.12 0.60 -0.88
N THR A 278 11.06 0.09 -0.25
CA THR A 278 10.64 -1.32 -0.43
C THR A 278 9.21 -1.46 -0.87
N GLN A 279 8.42 -0.38 -0.87
CA GLN A 279 7.00 -0.40 -1.18
C GLN A 279 6.69 0.60 -2.30
N PHE A 280 5.86 0.21 -3.26
CA PHE A 280 5.69 0.94 -4.51
C PHE A 280 4.24 0.88 -5.03
N ILE A 281 3.84 1.95 -5.71
CA ILE A 281 2.69 2.03 -6.60
C ILE A 281 3.20 2.60 -7.93
N THR A 282 2.76 2.07 -9.07
CA THR A 282 3.10 2.64 -10.39
C THR A 282 1.86 3.20 -11.07
N PHE A 283 2.07 4.21 -11.90
CA PHE A 283 1.04 4.88 -12.66
C PHE A 283 1.18 4.56 -14.14
N ASN A 284 0.09 4.76 -14.87
CA ASN A 284 0.15 4.72 -16.33
C ASN A 284 0.92 5.94 -16.81
N LYS A 285 1.65 5.77 -17.92
CA LYS A 285 2.06 6.93 -18.69
C LYS A 285 0.80 7.68 -19.14
N PRO A 286 0.77 9.01 -19.02
CA PRO A 286 -0.36 9.79 -19.50
C PRO A 286 -0.73 9.41 -20.92
N ASN A 287 -1.95 8.92 -21.13
CA ASN A 287 -2.38 8.37 -22.42
C ASN A 287 -3.66 9.03 -22.96
N GLY A 288 -4.02 10.20 -22.43
CA GLY A 288 -5.23 10.92 -22.82
C GLY A 288 -6.50 10.38 -22.15
N ASP A 289 -6.38 9.64 -21.04
CA ASP A 289 -7.53 9.31 -20.19
C ASP A 289 -8.15 10.61 -19.64
N HIS A 290 -9.46 10.77 -19.86
CA HIS A 290 -10.24 11.94 -19.44
C HIS A 290 -10.19 12.25 -17.94
N PHE A 291 -9.83 11.28 -17.09
CA PHE A 291 -9.68 11.48 -15.65
C PHE A 291 -8.25 11.81 -15.20
N GLU A 292 -7.27 11.74 -16.10
CA GLU A 292 -5.90 12.12 -15.79
C GLU A 292 -5.70 13.62 -15.93
N TYR A 293 -4.93 14.19 -15.01
CA TYR A 293 -4.54 15.59 -15.04
C TYR A 293 -3.11 15.68 -14.54
N ASN A 294 -2.17 15.95 -15.46
CA ASN A 294 -0.80 16.23 -15.06
C ASN A 294 -0.69 17.71 -14.76
N TRP A 295 -0.19 18.05 -13.57
CA TRP A 295 0.03 19.45 -13.24
C TRP A 295 1.00 20.07 -14.24
N ASN A 296 0.46 20.90 -15.13
CA ASN A 296 1.12 21.63 -16.20
C ASN A 296 0.77 23.13 -16.16
N CYS A 297 0.14 23.61 -15.08
CA CYS A 297 -0.18 25.02 -14.90
C CYS A 297 1.10 25.88 -14.91
N PRO A 298 1.00 27.15 -15.34
CA PRO A 298 2.09 28.11 -15.22
C PRO A 298 2.69 28.17 -13.81
N GLU A 299 3.98 28.49 -13.74
CA GLU A 299 4.65 28.73 -12.46
C GLU A 299 3.93 29.83 -11.68
N GLY A 300 3.69 29.60 -10.39
CA GLY A 300 2.97 30.54 -9.52
C GLY A 300 1.44 30.41 -9.55
N THR A 301 0.85 29.52 -10.35
CA THR A 301 -0.60 29.22 -10.26
C THR A 301 -0.95 28.67 -8.88
N LYS A 302 -1.95 29.30 -8.24
CA LYS A 302 -2.44 28.94 -6.91
C LYS A 302 -3.95 28.75 -6.93
N LEU A 303 -4.40 27.68 -6.31
CA LEU A 303 -5.80 27.41 -6.03
C LEU A 303 -6.09 27.81 -4.60
N TYR A 304 -6.59 29.04 -4.46
CA TYR A 304 -6.92 29.62 -3.18
C TYR A 304 -8.12 28.92 -2.54
N ARG A 305 -8.13 28.90 -1.21
CA ARG A 305 -9.16 28.27 -0.36
C ARG A 305 -10.58 28.65 -0.76
N GLU A 306 -10.81 29.85 -1.25
CA GLU A 306 -12.09 30.42 -1.68
C GLU A 306 -12.75 29.61 -2.81
N LEU A 307 -11.96 28.90 -3.62
CA LEU A 307 -12.47 27.96 -4.63
C LEU A 307 -13.14 26.73 -3.98
N PHE A 308 -12.86 26.48 -2.71
CA PHE A 308 -13.26 25.29 -1.98
C PHE A 308 -14.29 25.61 -0.87
N THR A 309 -15.49 26.05 -1.28
CA THR A 309 -16.54 26.49 -0.35
C THR A 309 -17.22 25.36 0.44
N ASP A 310 -17.79 25.72 1.60
CA ASP A 310 -18.55 24.83 2.47
C ASP A 310 -20.00 24.55 2.02
N GLU A 311 -20.46 25.22 0.96
CA GLU A 311 -21.79 25.01 0.36
C GLU A 311 -21.87 23.73 -0.49
N LYS A 312 -20.73 23.23 -0.98
CA LYS A 312 -20.66 22.02 -1.82
C LYS A 312 -20.13 20.83 -1.02
N THR A 313 -20.96 19.81 -0.86
CA THR A 313 -20.61 18.59 -0.12
C THR A 313 -19.35 17.92 -0.69
N GLU A 314 -19.22 17.89 -2.01
CA GLU A 314 -18.10 17.31 -2.75
C GLU A 314 -16.77 17.97 -2.37
N THR A 315 -16.80 19.30 -2.29
CA THR A 315 -15.68 20.16 -1.94
C THR A 315 -15.29 20.00 -0.48
N VAL A 316 -16.27 20.03 0.42
CA VAL A 316 -16.05 19.79 1.86
C VAL A 316 -15.41 18.42 2.09
N SER A 317 -15.93 17.39 1.41
CA SER A 317 -15.40 16.02 1.45
C SER A 317 -13.93 15.98 0.98
N PHE A 318 -13.62 16.60 -0.15
CA PHE A 318 -12.24 16.67 -0.65
C PHE A 318 -11.30 17.36 0.34
N VAL A 319 -11.64 18.57 0.81
CA VAL A 319 -10.80 19.33 1.75
C VAL A 319 -10.59 18.57 3.06
N ASN A 320 -11.63 17.92 3.57
CA ASN A 320 -11.53 17.07 4.76
C ASN A 320 -10.58 15.89 4.54
N SER A 321 -10.60 15.27 3.36
CA SER A 321 -9.70 14.18 3.01
C SER A 321 -8.25 14.63 2.80
N VAL A 322 -8.02 15.82 2.23
CA VAL A 322 -6.69 16.45 2.19
C VAL A 322 -6.16 16.69 3.60
N ARG A 323 -6.99 17.29 4.49
CA ARG A 323 -6.64 17.49 5.90
C ARG A 323 -6.31 16.17 6.60
N ALA A 324 -7.12 15.13 6.36
CA ALA A 324 -6.90 13.81 6.93
C ALA A 324 -5.56 13.22 6.47
N SER A 325 -5.29 13.25 5.17
CA SER A 325 -4.02 12.78 4.59
C SER A 325 -2.81 13.52 5.18
N MET A 326 -2.88 14.85 5.27
CA MET A 326 -1.83 15.67 5.88
C MET A 326 -1.57 15.30 7.36
N ASN A 327 -2.64 15.02 8.12
CA ASN A 327 -2.53 14.63 9.52
C ASN A 327 -2.03 13.20 9.72
N THR A 328 -2.18 12.33 8.71
CA THR A 328 -1.66 10.96 8.70
C THR A 328 -0.32 10.82 7.95
N ARG A 329 0.45 11.91 7.85
CA ARG A 329 1.79 11.94 7.20
C ARG A 329 1.75 11.53 5.72
N GLY A 330 0.69 11.90 5.01
CA GLY A 330 0.53 11.60 3.59
C GLY A 330 -0.02 10.20 3.30
N ASP A 331 -0.64 9.51 4.26
CA ASP A 331 -1.41 8.29 3.94
C ASP A 331 -2.56 8.65 3.00
N ALA A 332 -2.91 7.74 2.11
CA ALA A 332 -3.97 7.94 1.14
C ALA A 332 -5.34 8.02 1.84
N VAL A 333 -6.26 8.81 1.31
CA VAL A 333 -7.64 8.88 1.81
C VAL A 333 -8.59 8.69 0.64
N GLU A 334 -9.49 7.71 0.76
CA GLU A 334 -10.52 7.44 -0.25
C GLU A 334 -11.50 8.63 -0.30
N ILE A 335 -11.86 9.06 -1.51
CA ILE A 335 -12.88 10.08 -1.76
C ILE A 335 -13.96 9.51 -2.69
N SER A 336 -15.15 10.11 -2.66
CA SER A 336 -16.21 9.74 -3.60
C SER A 336 -15.85 10.16 -5.02
N ARG A 337 -16.48 9.50 -6.00
CA ARG A 337 -16.40 9.91 -7.41
C ARG A 337 -16.84 11.36 -7.62
N SER A 338 -17.91 11.80 -6.95
CA SER A 338 -18.40 13.18 -7.05
C SER A 338 -17.39 14.21 -6.53
N SER A 339 -16.70 13.92 -5.41
CA SER A 339 -15.58 14.75 -4.93
C SER A 339 -14.44 14.80 -5.94
N PHE A 340 -14.09 13.65 -6.52
CA PHE A 340 -13.04 13.57 -7.53
C PHE A 340 -13.38 14.37 -8.80
N GLU A 341 -14.56 14.16 -9.38
CA GLU A 341 -15.02 14.84 -10.60
C GLU A 341 -15.15 16.36 -10.39
N SER A 342 -15.55 16.81 -9.20
CA SER A 342 -15.56 18.23 -8.82
C SER A 342 -14.16 18.86 -8.91
N ILE A 343 -13.13 18.15 -8.44
CA ILE A 343 -11.74 18.61 -8.50
C ILE A 343 -11.21 18.56 -9.93
N LEU A 344 -11.52 17.50 -10.68
CA LEU A 344 -11.13 17.40 -12.07
C LEU A 344 -11.73 18.54 -12.90
N HIS A 345 -13.00 18.88 -12.68
CA HIS A 345 -13.64 20.01 -13.33
C HIS A 345 -12.94 21.33 -12.96
N LEU A 346 -12.64 21.55 -11.67
CA LEU A 346 -11.90 22.74 -11.23
C LEU A 346 -10.56 22.86 -11.95
N VAL A 347 -9.74 21.80 -12.00
CA VAL A 347 -8.42 21.87 -12.64
C VAL A 347 -8.49 21.92 -14.17
N GLY A 348 -9.53 21.37 -14.79
CA GLY A 348 -9.75 21.47 -16.23
C GLY A 348 -10.21 22.86 -16.70
N THR A 349 -10.50 23.78 -15.77
CA THR A 349 -10.86 25.18 -16.07
C THR A 349 -9.72 26.18 -15.87
N LEU A 350 -8.56 25.69 -15.42
CA LEU A 350 -7.31 26.45 -15.29
C LEU A 350 -6.55 26.45 -16.61
#